data_AF-A0A920T9V3-F1
#
_entry.id   AF-A0A920T9V3-F1
#
_cell.length_a   1.000
_cell.length_b   1.000
_cell.length_c   1.000
_cell.angle_alpha   90.00
_cell.angle_beta   90.00
_cell.angle_gamma   90.00
#
_symmetry.space_group_name_H-M   'P 1'
#
loop_
_entity.id
_entity.type
_entity.pdbx_description
1 polymer ?
#
loop_
_entity_poly.entity_id
_entity_poly.type
_entity_poly.pdbx_seq_one_letter_code
_entity_poly.pdbx_strand_id
1 'polypeptide(L)'
;MRRRVSLLKPEDSLILKKAMLEVGHGGGRRFRHGSYDHQVLVAWLNAGVPEPIADDPVVVALSLEPKERNYRVDQGQQLRVVARYSDNTTRDVTRTARYDALNEGVATVTEGGYVTAVGKGQAAVMVRYGGQAKVSHVMSPFRDKVDLAGFQPNNFIDQHVMARWKRLGTRPSALCTDAEFIRRAYLDSIGTLPTTEKVETFPQVDTARQAGPACRRTPGPHRRPET
;
A
#
# COMPACT_ATOMS: atom_id res chain seq x y z
N MET A 1 -24.65 -22.05 28.75
CA MET A 1 -23.52 -22.11 27.77
C MET A 1 -22.88 -23.50 27.66
N ARG A 2 -23.63 -24.63 27.67
CA ARG A 2 -23.05 -26.01 27.74
C ARG A 2 -23.09 -26.85 26.45
N ARG A 3 -23.67 -26.34 25.35
CA ARG A 3 -23.95 -27.16 24.15
C ARG A 3 -22.84 -27.14 23.08
N ARG A 4 -21.96 -26.13 23.07
CA ARG A 4 -20.92 -25.97 22.03
C ARG A 4 -19.51 -26.30 22.49
N VAL A 5 -19.32 -26.43 23.81
CA VAL A 5 -18.04 -26.66 24.47
C VAL A 5 -18.19 -27.83 25.43
N SER A 6 -17.30 -28.81 25.32
CA SER A 6 -17.20 -29.97 26.19
C SER A 6 -15.89 -29.87 26.97
N LEU A 7 -15.98 -29.66 28.29
CA LEU A 7 -14.80 -29.59 29.16
C LEU A 7 -14.23 -30.97 29.49
N LEU A 8 -15.07 -32.01 29.49
CA LEU A 8 -14.65 -33.40 29.74
C LEU A 8 -13.91 -34.00 28.56
N LYS A 9 -14.29 -33.61 27.34
CA LYS A 9 -13.65 -34.00 26.08
C LYS A 9 -13.53 -32.78 25.16
N PRO A 10 -12.49 -31.96 25.33
CA PRO A 10 -12.27 -30.74 24.56
C PRO A 10 -12.35 -30.95 23.05
N GLU A 11 -11.73 -32.01 22.51
CA GLU A 11 -11.79 -32.38 21.10
C GLU A 11 -13.21 -32.61 20.54
N ASP A 12 -14.15 -33.05 21.39
CA ASP A 12 -15.54 -33.28 21.00
C ASP A 12 -16.37 -31.99 20.93
N SER A 13 -15.79 -30.85 21.30
CA SER A 13 -16.48 -29.57 21.30
C SER A 13 -16.93 -29.17 19.90
N LEU A 14 -18.22 -28.84 19.75
CA LEU A 14 -18.77 -28.41 18.46
C LEU A 14 -18.07 -27.17 17.90
N ILE A 15 -17.46 -26.32 18.74
CA ILE A 15 -16.68 -25.17 18.28
C ILE A 15 -15.46 -25.60 17.44
N LEU A 16 -14.79 -26.70 17.80
CA LEU A 16 -13.70 -27.30 17.03
C LEU A 16 -14.25 -28.03 15.81
N LYS A 17 -15.21 -28.95 16.01
CA LYS A 17 -15.75 -29.80 14.95
C LYS A 17 -16.36 -28.99 13.79
N LYS A 18 -17.06 -27.90 14.12
CA LYS A 18 -17.56 -26.98 13.08
C LYS A 18 -16.42 -26.26 12.39
N ALA A 19 -15.51 -25.61 13.12
CA ALA A 19 -14.40 -24.90 12.51
C ALA A 19 -13.51 -25.77 11.60
N MET A 20 -13.40 -27.08 11.86
CA MET A 20 -12.68 -28.04 11.02
C MET A 20 -13.52 -28.63 9.87
N LEU A 21 -14.82 -28.34 9.85
CA LEU A 21 -15.84 -28.88 8.94
C LEU A 21 -16.06 -30.41 9.10
N GLU A 22 -15.88 -30.93 10.32
CA GLU A 22 -16.27 -32.30 10.69
C GLU A 22 -17.78 -32.40 10.94
N VAL A 23 -18.41 -31.28 11.32
CA VAL A 23 -19.86 -31.13 11.40
C VAL A 23 -20.27 -30.04 10.43
N GLY A 24 -21.19 -30.36 9.51
CA GLY A 24 -21.66 -29.45 8.47
C GLY A 24 -22.23 -28.14 9.03
N HIS A 25 -21.81 -27.02 8.43
CA HIS A 25 -22.39 -25.70 8.64
C HIS A 25 -22.08 -24.78 7.43
N GLY A 26 -22.88 -23.72 7.22
CA GLY A 26 -22.73 -22.80 6.08
C GLY A 26 -21.50 -21.89 6.10
N GLY A 27 -20.60 -22.08 7.06
CA GLY A 27 -19.38 -21.29 7.21
C GLY A 27 -18.13 -21.99 6.67
N GLY A 28 -18.22 -23.22 6.13
CA GLY A 28 -17.05 -23.92 5.60
C GLY A 28 -15.91 -24.13 6.60
N ARG A 29 -14.80 -24.70 6.13
CA ARG A 29 -13.62 -24.98 6.96
C ARG A 29 -12.87 -23.68 7.28
N ARG A 30 -12.50 -23.51 8.55
CA ARG A 30 -11.74 -22.36 9.08
C ARG A 30 -10.28 -22.71 9.36
N PHE A 31 -10.02 -23.92 9.85
CA PHE A 31 -8.66 -24.45 10.03
C PHE A 31 -8.64 -25.97 9.93
N ARG A 32 -7.45 -26.56 9.81
CA ARG A 32 -7.24 -28.01 9.74
C ARG A 32 -6.86 -28.56 11.11
N HIS A 33 -7.09 -29.85 11.31
CA HIS A 33 -6.56 -30.56 12.47
C HIS A 33 -5.05 -30.38 12.58
N GLY A 34 -4.56 -30.13 13.80
CA GLY A 34 -3.13 -29.93 14.08
C GLY A 34 -2.55 -28.58 13.64
N SER A 35 -3.33 -27.70 12.99
CA SER A 35 -2.87 -26.34 12.70
C SER A 35 -2.64 -25.54 14.00
N TYR A 36 -1.92 -24.43 13.91
CA TYR A 36 -1.76 -23.55 15.08
C TYR A 36 -3.11 -23.08 15.64
N ASP A 37 -4.05 -22.66 14.80
CA ASP A 37 -5.34 -22.15 15.30
C ASP A 37 -6.16 -23.24 15.97
N HIS A 38 -6.05 -24.49 15.48
CA HIS A 38 -6.58 -25.66 16.16
C HIS A 38 -5.93 -25.86 17.53
N GLN A 39 -4.59 -25.82 17.62
CA GLN A 39 -3.86 -25.99 18.87
C GLN A 39 -4.19 -24.89 19.88
N VAL A 40 -4.33 -23.63 19.45
CA VAL A 40 -4.73 -22.52 20.32
C VAL A 40 -6.13 -22.73 20.87
N LEU A 41 -7.09 -23.13 20.03
CA LEU A 41 -8.46 -23.32 20.50
C LEU A 41 -8.57 -24.54 21.43
N VAL A 42 -7.83 -25.62 21.15
CA VAL A 42 -7.71 -26.78 22.04
C VAL A 42 -7.07 -26.38 23.38
N ALA A 43 -5.99 -25.60 23.36
CA ALA A 43 -5.35 -25.10 24.58
C ALA A 43 -6.29 -24.25 25.43
N TRP A 44 -7.08 -23.37 24.80
CA TRP A 44 -8.10 -22.57 25.48
C TRP A 44 -9.21 -23.43 26.11
N LEU A 45 -9.67 -24.47 25.41
CA LEU A 45 -10.64 -25.42 25.96
C LEU A 45 -10.06 -26.20 27.15
N ASN A 46 -8.82 -26.68 27.03
CA ASN A 46 -8.11 -27.41 28.09
C ASN A 46 -7.85 -26.54 29.33
N ALA A 47 -7.67 -25.23 29.15
CA ALA A 47 -7.53 -24.26 30.23
C ALA A 47 -8.85 -23.98 30.98
N GLY A 48 -9.94 -24.67 30.65
CA GLY A 48 -11.23 -24.49 31.30
C GLY A 48 -12.04 -23.31 30.74
N VAL A 49 -11.74 -22.87 29.51
CA VAL A 49 -12.50 -21.81 28.82
C VAL A 49 -12.47 -20.50 29.64
N PRO A 50 -11.27 -19.97 29.94
CA PRO A 50 -11.17 -18.70 30.64
C PRO A 50 -11.92 -17.62 29.86
N GLU A 51 -12.81 -16.91 30.55
CA GLU A 51 -13.51 -15.75 30.00
C GLU A 51 -12.58 -14.54 30.02
N PRO A 52 -12.74 -13.61 29.05
CA PRO A 52 -12.01 -12.35 29.10
C PRO A 52 -12.35 -11.57 30.38
N ILE A 53 -11.34 -11.00 31.01
CA ILE A 53 -11.50 -10.13 32.18
C ILE A 53 -11.24 -8.67 31.79
N ALA A 54 -11.77 -7.73 32.58
CA ALA A 54 -11.67 -6.29 32.27
C ALA A 54 -10.22 -5.80 32.14
N ASP A 55 -9.30 -6.41 32.89
CA ASP A 55 -7.88 -6.03 32.94
C ASP A 55 -7.01 -6.85 31.99
N ASP A 56 -7.60 -7.59 31.04
CA ASP A 56 -6.82 -8.31 30.03
C ASP A 56 -5.94 -7.33 29.22
N PRO A 57 -4.65 -7.65 28.99
CA PRO A 57 -3.78 -6.78 28.22
C PRO A 57 -4.32 -6.52 26.82
N VAL A 58 -4.43 -5.24 26.45
CA VAL A 58 -4.88 -4.80 25.13
C VAL A 58 -3.71 -4.36 24.26
N VAL A 59 -3.83 -4.50 22.94
CA VAL A 59 -2.78 -4.05 22.01
C VAL A 59 -2.75 -2.53 21.95
N VAL A 60 -1.62 -1.94 22.36
CA VAL A 60 -1.40 -0.49 22.36
C VAL A 60 -0.52 -0.01 21.20
N ALA A 61 0.28 -0.90 20.59
CA ALA A 61 1.07 -0.56 19.43
C ALA A 61 1.42 -1.77 18.56
N LEU A 62 1.68 -1.51 17.27
CA LEU A 62 2.26 -2.46 16.33
C LEU A 62 3.59 -1.95 15.79
N SER A 63 4.59 -2.82 15.78
CA SER A 63 5.83 -2.67 15.03
C SER A 63 5.79 -3.58 13.79
N LEU A 64 6.29 -3.06 12.67
CA LEU A 64 6.28 -3.72 11.38
C LEU A 64 7.65 -3.58 10.71
N GLU A 65 8.24 -4.70 10.31
CA GLU A 65 9.54 -4.74 9.66
C GLU A 65 9.53 -5.62 8.39
N PRO A 66 10.10 -5.15 7.27
CA PRO A 66 10.53 -3.78 7.02
C PRO A 66 9.36 -2.80 6.87
N LYS A 67 9.55 -1.54 7.30
CA LYS A 67 8.59 -0.44 7.05
C LYS A 67 8.54 -0.02 5.58
N GLU A 68 9.69 -0.08 4.92
CA GLU A 68 9.83 0.16 3.48
C GLU A 68 11.02 -0.64 2.94
N ARG A 69 10.92 -1.11 1.69
CA ARG A 69 12.03 -1.76 1.01
C ARG A 69 11.90 -1.70 -0.52
N ASN A 70 13.05 -1.67 -1.18
CA ASN A 70 13.17 -1.83 -2.62
C ASN A 70 13.32 -3.31 -3.01
N TYR A 71 12.55 -3.74 -4.01
CA TYR A 71 12.47 -5.10 -4.49
C TYR A 71 12.74 -5.15 -6.00
N ARG A 72 13.40 -6.22 -6.43
CA ARG A 72 13.33 -6.65 -7.84
C ARG A 72 11.98 -7.33 -8.07
N VAL A 73 11.50 -7.32 -9.32
CA VAL A 73 10.34 -8.15 -9.69
C VAL A 73 10.67 -9.62 -9.36
N ASP A 74 9.66 -10.35 -8.87
CA ASP A 74 9.70 -11.71 -8.34
C ASP A 74 10.50 -11.89 -7.03
N GLN A 75 11.05 -10.81 -6.47
CA GLN A 75 11.65 -10.85 -5.14
C GLN A 75 10.57 -10.78 -4.06
N GLY A 76 10.72 -11.65 -3.06
CA GLY A 76 9.86 -11.66 -1.88
C GLY A 76 10.60 -11.48 -0.56
N GLN A 77 9.84 -11.22 0.49
CA GLN A 77 10.31 -11.09 1.87
C GLN A 77 9.17 -11.34 2.86
N GLN A 78 9.50 -12.00 3.95
CA GLN A 78 8.62 -12.13 5.09
C GLN A 78 8.51 -10.80 5.85
N LEU A 79 7.31 -10.31 6.09
CA LEU A 79 7.06 -9.25 7.07
C LEU A 79 7.10 -9.84 8.48
N ARG A 80 7.66 -9.08 9.42
CA ARG A 80 7.58 -9.37 10.85
C ARG A 80 6.68 -8.34 11.52
N VAL A 81 5.71 -8.82 12.29
CA VAL A 81 4.74 -7.99 13.00
C VAL A 81 4.81 -8.29 14.48
N VAL A 82 5.11 -7.28 15.28
CA VAL A 82 5.19 -7.40 16.74
C VAL A 82 4.17 -6.47 17.38
N ALA A 83 3.29 -7.03 18.20
CA ALA A 83 2.34 -6.29 19.02
C ALA A 83 2.95 -5.98 20.39
N ARG A 84 2.75 -4.75 20.86
CA ARG A 84 3.00 -4.34 22.24
C ARG A 84 1.67 -4.18 22.96
N TYR A 85 1.57 -4.76 24.14
CA TYR A 85 0.37 -4.77 24.97
C TYR A 85 0.47 -3.73 26.09
N SER A 86 -0.66 -3.41 26.72
CA SER A 86 -0.79 -2.43 27.81
C SER A 86 -0.02 -2.82 29.08
N ASP A 87 0.26 -4.11 29.26
CA ASP A 87 1.09 -4.67 30.33
C ASP A 87 2.61 -4.62 30.01
N ASN A 88 3.00 -3.90 28.95
CA ASN A 88 4.35 -3.83 28.39
C ASN A 88 4.89 -5.14 27.79
N THR A 89 4.11 -6.21 27.74
CA THR A 89 4.53 -7.43 27.04
C THR A 89 4.53 -7.21 25.53
N THR A 90 5.33 -8.01 24.84
CA THR A 90 5.37 -8.01 23.37
C THR A 90 5.15 -9.42 22.85
N ARG A 91 4.47 -9.54 21.70
CA ARG A 91 4.23 -10.82 21.04
C ARG A 91 4.44 -10.68 19.55
N ASP A 92 5.07 -11.68 18.95
CA ASP A 92 5.09 -11.82 17.50
C ASP A 92 3.71 -12.27 17.04
N VAL A 93 3.06 -11.44 16.22
CA VAL A 93 1.71 -11.64 15.71
C VAL A 93 1.72 -11.78 14.20
N THR A 94 2.88 -12.07 13.60
CA THR A 94 3.05 -12.20 12.15
C THR A 94 2.03 -13.14 11.52
N ARG A 95 1.75 -14.28 12.17
CA ARG A 95 0.81 -15.29 11.64
C ARG A 95 -0.67 -14.94 11.88
N THR A 96 -0.97 -14.09 12.85
CA THR A 96 -2.35 -13.76 13.26
C THR A 96 -2.79 -12.36 12.82
N ALA A 97 -1.85 -11.54 12.34
CA ALA A 97 -2.15 -10.28 11.69
C ALA A 97 -2.86 -10.51 10.36
N ARG A 98 -3.68 -9.53 9.97
CA ARG A 98 -4.31 -9.49 8.65
C ARG A 98 -3.50 -8.61 7.73
N TYR A 99 -3.28 -9.09 6.51
CA TYR A 99 -2.52 -8.41 5.47
C TYR A 99 -3.43 -8.11 4.27
N ASP A 100 -3.32 -6.90 3.73
CA ASP A 100 -4.03 -6.51 2.51
C ASP A 100 -3.06 -5.71 1.62
N ALA A 101 -2.84 -6.18 0.39
CA ALA A 101 -2.08 -5.44 -0.61
C ALA A 101 -3.01 -4.42 -1.30
N LEU A 102 -2.65 -3.14 -1.25
CA LEU A 102 -3.48 -2.07 -1.83
C LEU A 102 -3.33 -1.96 -3.36
N ASN A 103 -2.28 -2.56 -3.93
CA ASN A 103 -2.08 -2.65 -5.38
C ASN A 103 -1.42 -3.98 -5.74
N GLU A 104 -2.24 -4.97 -6.04
CA GLU A 104 -1.81 -6.34 -6.38
C GLU A 104 -1.06 -6.42 -7.70
N GLY A 105 -1.18 -5.43 -8.60
CA GLY A 105 -0.39 -5.35 -9.83
C GLY A 105 1.09 -5.00 -9.60
N VAL A 106 1.45 -4.55 -8.40
CA VAL A 106 2.82 -4.22 -8.02
C VAL A 106 3.34 -5.18 -6.94
N ALA A 107 2.52 -5.49 -5.93
CA ALA A 107 2.92 -6.40 -4.87
C ALA A 107 1.74 -7.22 -4.35
N THR A 108 1.99 -8.51 -4.09
CA THR A 108 1.05 -9.43 -3.45
C THR A 108 1.53 -9.78 -2.05
N VAL A 109 0.61 -10.21 -1.18
CA VAL A 109 0.92 -10.66 0.17
C VAL A 109 0.10 -11.90 0.51
N THR A 110 0.76 -12.90 1.08
CA THR A 110 0.11 -14.12 1.59
C THR A 110 -0.56 -13.86 2.94
N GLU A 111 -1.47 -14.74 3.36
CA GLU A 111 -2.07 -14.70 4.71
C GLU A 111 -1.03 -14.75 5.84
N GLY A 112 0.13 -15.38 5.59
CA GLY A 112 1.24 -15.46 6.54
C GLY A 112 2.15 -14.22 6.55
N GLY A 113 1.87 -13.19 5.76
CA GLY A 113 2.67 -11.96 5.72
C GLY A 113 3.90 -12.01 4.80
N TYR A 114 4.03 -13.06 3.97
CA TYR A 114 5.06 -13.09 2.94
C TYR A 114 4.66 -12.20 1.75
N VAL A 115 5.45 -11.17 1.48
CA VAL A 115 5.23 -10.19 0.41
C VAL A 115 6.05 -10.57 -0.81
N THR A 116 5.48 -10.44 -2.02
CA THR A 116 6.19 -10.64 -3.29
C THR A 116 5.93 -9.45 -4.21
N ALA A 117 6.99 -8.86 -4.77
CA ALA A 117 6.85 -7.83 -5.79
C ALA A 117 6.60 -8.48 -7.15
N VAL A 118 5.43 -8.23 -7.75
CA VAL A 118 5.03 -8.83 -9.04
C VAL A 118 5.15 -7.84 -10.20
N GLY A 119 5.30 -6.54 -9.92
CA GLY A 119 5.38 -5.50 -10.93
C GLY A 119 6.19 -4.29 -10.48
N LYS A 120 6.50 -3.43 -11.45
CA LYS A 120 7.23 -2.17 -11.22
C LYS A 120 6.26 -1.09 -10.71
N GLY A 121 6.71 -0.31 -9.74
CA GLY A 121 5.94 0.77 -9.14
C GLY A 121 6.09 0.79 -7.62
N GLN A 122 5.08 1.35 -6.96
CA GLN A 122 4.96 1.29 -5.51
C GLN A 122 3.60 0.73 -5.11
N ALA A 123 3.62 -0.16 -4.13
CA ALA A 123 2.46 -0.65 -3.42
C ALA A 123 2.61 -0.42 -1.92
N ALA A 124 1.48 -0.44 -1.23
CA ALA A 124 1.40 -0.46 0.21
C ALA A 124 0.76 -1.78 0.63
N VAL A 125 1.33 -2.42 1.63
CA VAL A 125 0.77 -3.58 2.31
C VAL A 125 0.27 -3.10 3.67
N MET A 126 -1.05 -3.09 3.84
CA MET A 126 -1.69 -2.75 5.10
C MET A 126 -1.69 -3.98 6.02
N VAL A 127 -1.27 -3.78 7.26
CA VAL A 127 -1.18 -4.82 8.29
C VAL A 127 -2.05 -4.41 9.47
N ARG A 128 -2.96 -5.29 9.89
CA ARG A 128 -3.95 -5.02 10.94
C ARG A 128 -3.92 -6.08 12.01
N TYR A 129 -3.92 -5.67 13.27
CA TYR A 129 -4.01 -6.58 14.41
C TYR A 129 -4.49 -5.83 15.66
N GLY A 130 -5.44 -6.40 16.41
CA GLY A 130 -5.89 -5.85 17.69
C GLY A 130 -6.34 -4.38 17.63
N GLY A 131 -7.06 -3.97 16.58
CA GLY A 131 -7.53 -2.59 16.38
C GLY A 131 -6.46 -1.60 15.88
N GLN A 132 -5.20 -2.03 15.79
CA GLN A 132 -4.09 -1.23 15.26
C GLN A 132 -3.85 -1.53 13.79
N ALA A 133 -3.35 -0.53 13.05
CA ALA A 133 -2.97 -0.66 11.65
C ALA A 133 -1.59 -0.03 11.37
N LYS A 134 -0.80 -0.70 10.52
CA LYS A 134 0.48 -0.20 9.99
C LYS A 134 0.59 -0.51 8.51
N VAL A 135 1.49 0.18 7.82
CA VAL A 135 1.73 0.01 6.39
C VAL A 135 3.20 -0.30 6.14
N SER A 136 3.47 -1.34 5.35
CA SER A 136 4.78 -1.58 4.74
C SER A 136 4.75 -1.09 3.30
N HIS A 137 5.76 -0.30 2.92
CA HIS A 137 5.89 0.20 1.55
C HIS A 137 6.78 -0.73 0.73
N VAL A 138 6.19 -1.27 -0.34
CA VAL A 138 6.87 -2.12 -1.31
C VAL A 138 7.15 -1.28 -2.54
N MET A 139 8.42 -1.15 -2.90
CA MET A 139 8.82 -0.40 -4.09
C MET A 139 9.62 -1.29 -5.02
N SER A 140 9.26 -1.31 -6.29
CA SER A 140 10.07 -1.90 -7.35
C SER A 140 10.33 -0.85 -8.42
N PRO A 141 11.57 -0.37 -8.58
CA PRO A 141 11.86 0.76 -9.47
C PRO A 141 11.62 0.37 -10.94
N PHE A 142 11.17 1.34 -11.75
CA PHE A 142 11.00 1.13 -13.18
C PHE A 142 12.34 0.93 -13.91
N ARG A 143 13.40 1.56 -13.38
CA ARG A 143 14.78 1.57 -13.88
C ARG A 143 15.75 1.66 -12.71
N ASP A 144 16.91 1.02 -12.81
CA ASP A 144 17.92 1.04 -11.76
C ASP A 144 18.60 2.41 -11.60
N LYS A 145 18.73 3.15 -12.70
CA LYS A 145 19.30 4.50 -12.74
C LYS A 145 18.44 5.41 -13.61
N VAL A 146 18.33 6.66 -13.18
CA VAL A 146 17.67 7.73 -13.92
C VAL A 146 18.61 8.92 -13.98
N ASP A 147 18.79 9.46 -15.18
CA ASP A 147 19.43 10.75 -15.36
C ASP A 147 18.40 11.87 -15.14
N LEU A 148 18.71 12.76 -14.19
CA LEU A 148 17.93 13.93 -13.84
C LEU A 148 18.74 15.22 -14.01
N ALA A 149 19.85 15.20 -14.77
CA ALA A 149 20.74 16.36 -14.92
C ALA A 149 20.03 17.63 -15.42
N GLY A 150 18.96 17.47 -16.23
CA GLY A 150 18.15 18.58 -16.71
C GLY A 150 17.15 19.17 -15.70
N PHE A 151 17.00 18.59 -14.51
CA PHE A 151 16.08 19.07 -13.47
C PHE A 151 16.87 19.70 -12.33
N GLN A 152 16.76 21.02 -12.19
CA GLN A 152 17.33 21.78 -11.06
C GLN A 152 16.22 22.08 -10.06
N PRO A 153 16.29 21.55 -8.82
CA PRO A 153 15.26 21.80 -7.82
C PRO A 153 15.29 23.27 -7.37
N ASN A 154 14.16 23.96 -7.47
CA ASN A 154 14.06 25.38 -7.12
C ASN A 154 13.64 25.61 -5.66
N ASN A 155 13.04 24.60 -5.03
CA ASN A 155 12.53 24.67 -3.67
C ASN A 155 12.66 23.32 -2.96
N PHE A 156 12.29 23.26 -1.68
CA PHE A 156 12.38 22.03 -0.88
C PHE A 156 11.45 20.91 -1.39
N ILE A 157 10.31 21.24 -1.98
CA ILE A 157 9.37 20.27 -2.57
C ILE A 157 10.03 19.59 -3.76
N ASP A 158 10.67 20.36 -4.64
CA ASP A 158 11.38 19.85 -5.82
C ASP A 158 12.50 18.88 -5.42
N GLN A 159 13.17 19.11 -4.29
CA GLN A 159 14.17 18.18 -3.74
C GLN A 159 13.53 16.84 -3.37
N HIS A 160 12.37 16.85 -2.72
CA HIS A 160 11.63 15.62 -2.40
C HIS A 160 11.11 14.91 -3.65
N VAL A 161 10.60 15.64 -4.63
CA VAL A 161 10.16 15.09 -5.91
C VAL A 161 11.34 14.45 -6.65
N MET A 162 12.49 15.11 -6.71
CA MET A 162 13.70 14.56 -7.32
C MET A 162 14.15 13.28 -6.61
N ALA A 163 14.18 13.28 -5.27
CA ALA A 163 14.50 12.09 -4.50
C ALA A 163 13.52 10.94 -4.78
N ARG A 164 12.24 11.26 -4.94
CA ARG A 164 11.18 10.31 -5.27
C ARG A 164 11.36 9.68 -6.64
N TRP A 165 11.67 10.48 -7.66
CA TRP A 165 11.98 10.01 -9.02
C TRP A 165 13.20 9.09 -9.05
N LYS A 166 14.28 9.46 -8.35
CA LYS A 166 15.47 8.60 -8.22
C LYS A 166 15.11 7.24 -7.61
N ARG A 167 14.30 7.22 -6.55
CA ARG A 167 13.87 5.98 -5.88
C ARG A 167 12.96 5.11 -6.75
N LEU A 168 12.05 5.71 -7.51
CA LEU A 168 11.10 4.98 -8.37
C LEU A 168 11.67 4.62 -9.75
N GLY A 169 12.83 5.14 -10.13
CA GLY A 169 13.34 4.93 -11.48
C GLY A 169 12.55 5.67 -12.56
N THR A 170 11.91 6.80 -12.22
CA THR A 170 11.11 7.60 -13.14
C THR A 170 11.76 8.95 -13.42
N ARG A 171 11.39 9.56 -14.56
CA ARG A 171 11.86 10.89 -14.99
C ARG A 171 10.66 11.84 -15.07
N PRO A 172 10.87 13.16 -14.92
CA PRO A 172 9.83 14.14 -15.19
C PRO A 172 9.28 13.95 -16.61
N SER A 173 8.00 14.24 -16.77
CA SER A 173 7.42 14.38 -18.11
C SER A 173 8.07 15.55 -18.83
N ALA A 174 8.10 15.48 -20.16
CA ALA A 174 8.44 16.66 -20.96
C ALA A 174 7.43 17.79 -20.69
N LEU A 175 7.90 19.02 -20.91
CA LEU A 175 7.01 20.18 -20.91
C LEU A 175 6.01 20.03 -22.06
N CYS A 176 4.75 20.35 -21.78
CA CYS A 176 3.74 20.41 -22.84
C CYS A 176 3.92 21.68 -23.66
N THR A 177 3.47 21.64 -24.90
CA THR A 177 3.36 22.84 -25.75
C THR A 177 2.25 23.76 -25.24
N ASP A 178 2.30 25.05 -25.58
CA ASP A 178 1.28 26.04 -25.21
C ASP A 178 -0.12 25.64 -25.71
N ALA A 179 -0.20 25.03 -26.90
CA ALA A 179 -1.44 24.51 -27.46
C ALA A 179 -1.99 23.29 -26.70
N GLU A 180 -1.14 22.41 -26.18
CA GLU A 180 -1.58 21.31 -25.31
C GLU A 180 -1.99 21.82 -23.93
N PHE A 181 -1.25 22.79 -23.39
CA PHE A 181 -1.53 23.39 -22.10
C PHE A 181 -2.93 24.04 -22.08
N ILE A 182 -3.23 24.94 -23.03
CA ILE A 182 -4.53 25.62 -23.06
C ILE A 182 -5.69 24.63 -23.23
N ARG A 183 -5.53 23.58 -24.04
CA ARG A 183 -6.56 22.55 -24.19
C ARG A 183 -6.84 21.82 -22.88
N ARG A 184 -5.78 21.41 -22.15
CA ARG A 184 -5.94 20.75 -20.84
C ARG A 184 -6.56 21.69 -19.82
N ALA A 185 -6.10 22.93 -19.75
CA ALA A 185 -6.66 23.93 -18.83
C ALA A 185 -8.16 24.18 -19.08
N TYR A 186 -8.61 24.24 -20.34
CA TYR A 186 -10.02 24.39 -20.71
C TYR A 186 -10.87 23.17 -20.34
N LEU A 187 -10.37 21.96 -20.63
CA LEU A 187 -11.04 20.72 -20.26
C LEU A 187 -11.16 20.59 -18.74
N ASP A 188 -10.08 20.85 -17.99
CA ASP A 188 -10.05 20.73 -16.54
C ASP A 188 -10.91 21.80 -15.84
N SER A 189 -10.98 23.02 -16.39
CA SER A 189 -11.68 24.13 -15.74
C SER A 189 -13.16 24.21 -16.10
N ILE A 190 -13.51 23.96 -17.36
CA ILE A 190 -14.88 24.18 -17.87
C ILE A 190 -15.40 23.03 -18.75
N GLY A 191 -14.67 21.91 -18.85
CA GLY A 191 -15.13 20.71 -19.55
C GLY A 191 -15.29 20.83 -21.06
N THR A 192 -14.75 21.89 -21.68
CA THR A 192 -14.90 22.15 -23.12
C THR A 192 -13.55 22.37 -23.77
N LEU A 193 -13.47 22.29 -25.11
CA LEU A 193 -12.24 22.63 -25.85
C LEU A 193 -12.19 24.14 -26.14
N PRO A 194 -11.00 24.76 -26.14
CA PRO A 194 -10.83 26.13 -26.59
C PRO A 194 -11.11 26.25 -28.09
N THR A 195 -11.60 27.41 -28.53
CA THR A 195 -11.71 27.74 -29.96
C THR A 195 -10.33 27.87 -30.59
N THR A 196 -10.23 27.65 -31.91
CA THR A 196 -8.96 27.74 -32.65
C THR A 196 -8.25 29.07 -32.42
N GLU A 197 -9.00 30.18 -32.49
CA GLU A 197 -8.49 31.54 -32.25
C GLU A 197 -7.83 31.69 -30.87
N LYS A 198 -8.41 31.09 -29.82
CA LYS A 198 -7.84 31.14 -28.47
C LYS A 198 -6.56 30.31 -28.35
N VAL A 199 -6.45 29.21 -29.08
CA VAL A 199 -5.23 28.39 -29.11
C VAL A 199 -4.08 29.13 -29.81
N GLU A 200 -4.38 29.90 -30.85
CA GLU A 200 -3.37 30.64 -31.63
C GLU A 200 -2.89 31.93 -30.94
N THR A 201 -3.77 32.58 -30.19
CA THR A 201 -3.45 33.83 -29.46
C THR A 201 -2.73 33.57 -28.13
N PHE A 202 -2.99 32.43 -27.47
CA PHE A 202 -2.42 32.11 -26.17
C PHE A 202 -0.87 32.12 -26.09
N PRO A 203 -0.11 31.59 -27.07
CA PRO A 203 1.35 31.65 -27.08
C PRO A 203 1.92 33.07 -27.23
N GLN A 204 1.12 34.02 -27.74
CA GLN A 204 1.55 35.39 -28.04
C GLN A 204 1.44 36.32 -26.82
N VAL A 205 0.77 35.88 -25.76
CA VAL A 205 0.64 36.64 -24.51
C VAL A 205 1.93 36.48 -23.71
N ASP A 206 2.80 37.49 -23.78
CA ASP A 206 4.10 37.50 -23.12
C ASP A 206 3.95 37.55 -21.58
N THR A 207 3.87 36.38 -20.95
CA THR A 207 3.76 36.23 -19.49
C THR A 207 5.13 36.25 -18.80
N ALA A 208 5.99 37.21 -19.11
CA ALA A 208 7.28 37.38 -18.45
C ALA A 208 7.17 37.78 -16.94
N ARG A 209 5.96 37.88 -16.36
CA ARG A 209 5.77 38.39 -14.99
C ARG A 209 5.14 37.46 -13.95
N GLN A 210 4.64 36.25 -14.26
CA GLN A 210 3.85 35.49 -13.24
C GLN A 210 4.09 33.98 -13.13
N ALA A 211 4.94 33.35 -13.96
CA ALA A 211 5.22 31.92 -13.80
C ALA A 211 6.39 31.69 -12.83
N GLY A 212 6.11 31.18 -11.64
CA GLY A 212 7.12 30.63 -10.74
C GLY A 212 7.96 29.53 -11.43
N PRO A 213 9.15 29.21 -10.88
CA PRO A 213 10.22 28.53 -11.62
C PRO A 213 9.94 27.09 -12.06
N ALA A 214 8.77 26.53 -11.73
CA ALA A 214 8.34 25.19 -12.13
C ALA A 214 7.84 25.10 -13.59
N CYS A 215 7.61 26.22 -14.28
CA CYS A 215 7.04 26.23 -15.63
C CYS A 215 7.87 27.10 -16.60
N ARG A 216 9.13 26.71 -16.86
CA ARG A 216 9.90 27.31 -17.97
C ARG A 216 9.57 26.56 -19.25
N ARG A 217 9.02 27.28 -20.23
CA ARG A 217 8.54 26.76 -21.53
C ARG A 217 9.70 26.54 -22.50
N THR A 218 9.60 25.53 -23.35
CA THR A 218 10.42 25.44 -24.57
C THR A 218 9.64 26.04 -25.74
N PRO A 219 10.20 27.00 -26.50
CA PRO A 219 9.58 27.49 -27.72
C PRO A 219 9.41 26.33 -28.71
N GLY A 220 8.19 26.14 -29.23
CA GLY A 220 7.93 25.19 -30.31
C GLY A 220 8.65 25.61 -31.60
N PRO A 221 8.92 24.67 -32.53
CA PRO A 221 9.61 24.98 -33.77
C PRO A 221 8.76 25.95 -34.62
N HIS A 222 9.29 27.15 -34.86
CA HIS A 222 8.75 28.10 -35.83
C HIS A 222 8.71 27.43 -37.22
N ARG A 223 7.52 27.17 -37.76
CA ARG A 223 7.36 26.93 -39.21
C ARG A 223 7.77 28.20 -39.94
N ARG A 224 8.78 28.10 -40.82
CA ARG A 224 9.07 29.14 -41.80
C ARG A 224 7.93 29.20 -42.83
N PRO A 225 7.54 30.38 -43.31
CA PRO A 225 6.61 30.48 -44.42
C PRO A 225 7.34 30.07 -45.71
N GLU A 226 6.80 29.08 -46.40
CA GLU A 226 7.17 28.75 -47.78
C GLU A 226 6.68 29.87 -48.71
N THR A 227 7.48 30.15 -49.73
CA THR A 227 7.25 31.18 -50.76
C THR A 227 6.53 30.58 -51.95
#